data_AF-A0AAU2E8G6-F1
#
_entry.id   AF-A0AAU2E8G6-F1
#
_cell.length_a   1.000
_cell.length_b   1.000
_cell.length_c   1.000
_cell.angle_alpha   90.00
_cell.angle_beta   90.00
_cell.angle_gamma   90.00
#
_symmetry.space_group_name_H-M   'P 1'
#
loop_
_entity.id
_entity.type
_entity.pdbx_description
1 polymer ?
#
loop_
_entity_poly.entity_id
_entity_poly.type
_entity_poly.pdbx_seq_one_letter_code
_entity_poly.pdbx_strand_id
1 'polypeptide(L)'
;MPRDESAALRAAQLRLGRLPGYVRQPDLARRSGDDGHMYKKGWEVRFTARTEEEIAEIRDLVIAAGFAPARPFFKGNQLIQPVYGIAAVHAYLEAREAAESAGIPEQPSRRAAASAAAAAAATAAGAAAKRARRKPEEPNRTC
;
A
#
# COMPACT_ATOMS: atom_id res chain seq x y z
N MET A 1 -33.78 11.90 -11.00
CA MET A 1 -33.34 11.29 -9.73
C MET A 1 -31.81 11.27 -9.70
N PRO A 2 -31.11 12.31 -9.22
CA PRO A 2 -29.63 12.41 -9.30
C PRO A 2 -28.88 12.06 -8.00
N ARG A 3 -29.59 11.82 -6.88
CA ARG A 3 -28.94 11.56 -5.58
C ARG A 3 -28.28 10.18 -5.54
N ASP A 4 -28.88 9.17 -6.15
CA ASP A 4 -28.35 7.80 -6.11
C ASP A 4 -27.05 7.65 -6.91
N GLU A 5 -26.91 8.35 -8.05
CA GLU A 5 -25.66 8.34 -8.83
C GLU A 5 -24.50 8.95 -8.06
N SER A 6 -24.74 10.06 -7.34
CA SER A 6 -23.73 10.71 -6.51
C SER A 6 -23.31 9.87 -5.30
N ALA A 7 -24.26 9.11 -4.72
CA ALA A 7 -24.00 8.21 -3.61
C ALA A 7 -23.20 6.97 -4.07
N ALA A 8 -23.56 6.39 -5.22
CA ALA A 8 -22.84 5.27 -5.82
C ALA A 8 -21.40 5.66 -6.20
N LEU A 9 -21.21 6.84 -6.80
CA LEU A 9 -19.88 7.36 -7.14
C LEU A 9 -19.02 7.57 -5.90
N ARG A 10 -19.57 8.18 -4.83
CA ARG A 10 -18.84 8.30 -3.55
C ARG A 10 -18.51 6.96 -2.93
N ALA A 11 -19.44 5.99 -2.97
CA ALA A 11 -19.18 4.65 -2.45
C ALA A 11 -18.05 3.96 -3.25
N ALA A 12 -18.03 4.11 -4.57
CA ALA A 12 -16.95 3.60 -5.42
C ALA A 12 -15.60 4.26 -5.08
N GLN A 13 -15.59 5.59 -4.90
CA GLN A 13 -14.39 6.32 -4.50
C GLN A 13 -13.85 5.84 -3.14
N LEU A 14 -14.71 5.65 -2.15
CA LEU A 14 -14.28 5.11 -0.84
C LEU A 14 -13.67 3.70 -0.95
N ARG A 15 -14.23 2.86 -1.82
CA ARG A 15 -13.69 1.51 -2.05
C ARG A 15 -12.35 1.53 -2.78
N LEU A 16 -12.09 2.56 -3.60
CA LEU A 16 -10.83 2.73 -4.32
C LEU A 16 -9.64 2.76 -3.36
N GLY A 17 -9.79 3.42 -2.21
CA GLY A 17 -8.76 3.52 -1.16
C GLY A 17 -8.37 2.19 -0.51
N ARG A 18 -9.22 1.16 -0.62
CA ARG A 18 -8.94 -0.18 -0.09
C ARG A 18 -8.18 -1.07 -1.08
N LEU A 19 -8.08 -0.65 -2.34
CA LEU A 19 -7.42 -1.45 -3.35
C LEU A 19 -5.89 -1.44 -3.18
N PRO A 20 -5.23 -2.59 -3.41
CA PRO A 20 -3.78 -2.65 -3.42
C PRO A 20 -3.22 -1.81 -4.57
N GLY A 21 -2.46 -0.78 -4.23
CA GLY A 21 -1.89 0.14 -5.22
C GLY A 21 -0.84 1.07 -4.63
N TYR A 22 -0.14 1.77 -5.52
CA TYR A 22 0.82 2.80 -5.14
C TYR A 22 0.76 3.98 -6.08
N VAL A 23 1.07 5.15 -5.52
CA VAL A 23 1.05 6.42 -6.24
C VAL A 23 2.47 6.75 -6.69
N ARG A 24 2.57 7.22 -7.93
CA ARG A 24 3.74 7.93 -8.44
C ARG A 24 3.41 9.42 -8.43
N GLN A 25 3.95 10.13 -7.45
CA GLN A 25 3.84 11.58 -7.38
C GLN A 25 5.05 12.21 -8.10
N PRO A 26 4.84 13.22 -8.95
CA PRO A 26 5.92 14.03 -9.44
C PRO A 26 6.55 14.80 -8.28
N ASP A 27 7.88 14.87 -8.29
CA ASP A 27 8.63 15.69 -7.35
C ASP A 27 8.46 17.17 -7.74
N LEU A 28 7.68 17.89 -6.93
CA LEU A 28 7.31 19.29 -7.16
C LEU A 28 8.52 20.23 -7.13
N ALA A 29 9.54 19.91 -6.31
CA ALA A 29 10.77 20.70 -6.24
C ALA A 29 11.56 20.58 -7.55
N ARG A 30 11.61 19.38 -8.13
CA ARG A 30 12.24 19.14 -9.44
C ARG A 30 11.44 19.68 -10.62
N ARG A 31 10.11 19.71 -10.51
CA ARG A 31 9.24 20.25 -11.57
C ARG A 31 9.24 21.78 -11.60
N SER A 32 9.50 22.44 -10.48
CA SER A 32 9.49 23.90 -10.37
C SER A 32 10.88 24.55 -10.53
N GLY A 33 11.95 23.74 -10.58
CA GLY A 33 13.32 24.22 -10.85
C GLY A 33 13.58 24.50 -12.34
N ASP A 34 14.77 25.03 -12.65
CA ASP A 34 15.20 25.40 -14.00
C ASP A 34 15.01 24.30 -15.05
N ASP A 35 15.20 23.02 -14.70
CA ASP A 35 15.02 21.88 -15.62
C ASP A 35 13.61 21.26 -15.58
N GLY A 36 12.62 21.96 -15.00
CA GLY A 36 11.26 21.44 -14.80
C GLY A 36 10.58 20.95 -16.08
N HIS A 37 10.95 21.53 -17.23
CA HIS A 37 10.45 21.17 -18.56
C HIS A 37 11.03 19.83 -19.07
N MET A 38 12.18 19.39 -18.55
CA MET A 38 12.71 18.04 -18.80
C MET A 38 12.09 16.98 -17.88
N TYR A 39 11.38 17.38 -16.82
CA TYR A 39 10.76 16.46 -15.88
C TYR A 39 9.43 15.88 -16.41
N LYS A 40 9.52 14.78 -17.15
CA LYS A 40 8.40 14.12 -17.84
C LYS A 40 7.54 13.19 -16.95
N LYS A 41 7.74 13.18 -15.63
CA LYS A 41 6.96 12.29 -14.74
C LYS A 41 5.63 12.96 -14.38
N GLY A 42 4.53 12.26 -14.65
CA GLY A 42 3.18 12.69 -14.31
C GLY A 42 2.65 12.06 -13.02
N TRP A 43 1.46 12.52 -12.62
CA TRP A 43 0.65 11.92 -11.57
C TRP A 43 0.03 10.62 -12.05
N GLU A 44 0.29 9.52 -11.36
CA GLU A 44 -0.21 8.20 -11.73
C GLU A 44 -0.49 7.36 -10.49
N VAL A 45 -1.61 6.65 -10.49
CA VAL A 45 -1.90 5.57 -9.54
C VAL A 45 -1.71 4.24 -10.27
N ARG A 46 -1.00 3.31 -9.64
CA ARG A 46 -0.77 1.95 -10.16
C ARG A 46 -1.41 0.96 -9.21
N PHE A 47 -2.55 0.42 -9.61
CA PHE A 47 -3.19 -0.68 -8.90
C PHE A 47 -2.52 -1.99 -9.26
N THR A 48 -2.39 -2.89 -8.30
CA THR A 48 -1.72 -4.18 -8.43
C THR A 48 -2.71 -5.32 -8.23
N ALA A 49 -2.78 -6.26 -9.15
CA ALA A 49 -3.55 -7.49 -9.04
C ALA A 49 -2.64 -8.71 -9.22
N ARG A 50 -3.08 -9.85 -8.69
CA ARG A 50 -2.46 -11.18 -8.86
C ARG A 50 -3.19 -12.01 -9.90
N THR A 51 -4.51 -11.82 -10.07
CA THR A 51 -5.30 -12.54 -11.08
C THR A 51 -5.93 -11.61 -12.11
N GLU A 52 -6.41 -12.20 -13.21
CA GLU A 52 -7.14 -11.48 -14.25
C GLU A 52 -8.56 -11.09 -13.79
N GLU A 53 -9.18 -11.85 -12.89
CA GLU A 53 -10.47 -11.42 -12.31
C GLU A 53 -10.27 -10.17 -11.45
N GLU A 54 -9.24 -10.15 -10.59
CA GLU A 54 -8.93 -8.99 -9.76
C GLU A 54 -8.66 -7.72 -10.58
N ILE A 55 -7.96 -7.83 -11.73
CA ILE A 55 -7.70 -6.65 -12.57
C ILE A 55 -8.97 -6.14 -13.24
N ALA A 56 -9.90 -7.03 -13.60
CA ALA A 56 -11.20 -6.65 -14.15
C ALA A 56 -12.06 -5.94 -13.09
N GLU A 57 -12.12 -6.47 -11.87
CA GLU A 57 -12.82 -5.85 -10.75
C GLU A 57 -12.26 -4.46 -10.41
N ILE A 58 -10.94 -4.32 -10.36
CA ILE A 58 -10.27 -3.04 -10.16
C ILE A 58 -10.66 -2.07 -11.27
N ARG A 59 -10.67 -2.53 -12.53
CA ARG A 59 -11.02 -1.70 -13.68
C ARG A 59 -12.45 -1.17 -13.59
N ASP A 60 -13.40 -2.04 -13.27
CA ASP A 60 -14.82 -1.66 -13.14
C ASP A 60 -15.02 -0.68 -11.99
N LEU A 61 -14.32 -0.87 -10.87
CA LEU A 61 -14.37 0.02 -9.73
C LEU A 61 -13.78 1.40 -10.06
N VAL A 62 -12.65 1.45 -10.78
CA VAL A 62 -12.05 2.70 -11.26
C VAL A 62 -13.01 3.46 -12.17
N ILE A 63 -13.72 2.75 -13.07
CA ILE A 63 -14.74 3.35 -13.96
C ILE A 63 -15.92 3.88 -13.14
N ALA A 64 -16.43 3.09 -12.19
CA ALA A 64 -17.51 3.49 -11.29
C ALA A 64 -17.15 4.70 -10.40
N ALA A 65 -15.87 4.84 -10.05
CA ALA A 65 -15.34 6.00 -9.33
C ALA A 65 -15.17 7.26 -10.23
N GLY A 66 -15.46 7.14 -11.54
CA GLY A 66 -15.41 8.22 -12.50
C GLY A 66 -14.04 8.44 -13.17
N PHE A 67 -13.14 7.46 -13.09
CA PHE A 67 -11.80 7.55 -13.68
C PHE A 67 -11.66 6.67 -14.92
N ALA A 68 -10.73 7.03 -15.81
CA ALA A 68 -10.42 6.27 -17.01
C ALA A 68 -9.17 5.40 -16.81
N PRO A 69 -9.30 4.08 -16.65
CA PRO A 69 -8.16 3.18 -16.58
C PRO A 69 -7.45 3.07 -17.94
N ALA A 70 -6.12 3.08 -17.93
CA ALA A 70 -5.33 2.82 -19.13
C ALA A 70 -5.17 1.31 -19.38
N ARG A 71 -4.38 0.89 -20.37
CA ARG A 71 -4.21 -0.53 -20.68
C ARG A 71 -3.46 -1.24 -19.52
N PRO A 72 -4.00 -2.34 -18.95
CA PRO A 72 -3.26 -3.13 -17.97
C PRO A 72 -2.01 -3.76 -18.59
N PHE A 73 -0.99 -3.97 -17.76
CA PHE A 73 0.24 -4.64 -18.18
C PHE A 73 0.85 -5.47 -17.06
N PHE A 74 1.64 -6.47 -17.44
CA PHE A 74 2.36 -7.31 -16.50
C PHE A 74 3.66 -6.64 -16.04
N LYS A 75 3.93 -6.70 -14.74
CA LYS A 75 5.20 -6.35 -14.11
C LYS A 75 5.69 -7.56 -13.31
N GLY A 76 6.51 -8.39 -13.94
CA GLY A 76 6.83 -9.71 -13.40
C GLY A 76 5.54 -10.54 -13.27
N ASN A 77 5.28 -11.09 -12.10
CA ASN A 77 4.09 -11.89 -11.79
C ASN A 77 2.87 -11.06 -11.33
N GLN A 78 2.92 -9.73 -11.46
CA GLN A 78 1.81 -8.84 -11.05
C GLN A 78 1.17 -8.19 -12.27
N LEU A 79 -0.16 -8.10 -12.27
CA LEU A 79 -0.93 -7.29 -13.19
C LEU A 79 -1.04 -5.88 -12.65
N ILE A 80 -0.74 -4.88 -13.48
CA ILE A 80 -0.77 -3.48 -13.09
C ILE A 80 -1.81 -2.75 -13.92
N GLN A 81 -2.76 -2.09 -13.25
CA GLN A 81 -3.72 -1.18 -13.85
C GLN A 81 -3.28 0.26 -13.58
N PRO A 82 -2.68 0.95 -14.57
CA PRO A 82 -2.35 2.36 -14.44
C PRO A 82 -3.59 3.25 -14.59
N VAL A 83 -3.64 4.31 -13.80
CA VAL A 83 -4.62 5.41 -13.91
C VAL A 83 -3.86 6.73 -13.84
N TYR A 84 -3.98 7.54 -14.88
CA TYR A 84 -3.28 8.81 -14.99
C TYR A 84 -4.14 9.96 -14.46
N GLY A 85 -3.47 10.99 -13.92
CA GLY A 85 -4.10 12.26 -13.57
C GLY A 85 -4.03 12.56 -12.08
N ILE A 86 -3.94 13.87 -11.79
CA ILE A 86 -3.85 14.38 -10.42
C ILE A 86 -5.12 14.05 -9.62
N ALA A 87 -6.30 14.15 -10.23
CA ALA A 87 -7.58 13.84 -9.59
C ALA A 87 -7.67 12.39 -9.10
N ALA A 88 -7.18 11.44 -9.91
CA ALA A 88 -7.16 10.03 -9.52
C ALA A 88 -6.22 9.78 -8.33
N VAL A 89 -5.08 10.48 -8.30
CA VAL A 89 -4.15 10.40 -7.18
C VAL A 89 -4.77 10.94 -5.90
N HIS A 90 -5.38 12.13 -5.94
CA HIS A 90 -6.03 12.70 -4.76
C HIS A 90 -7.17 11.83 -4.26
N ALA A 91 -8.07 11.40 -5.14
CA ALA A 91 -9.19 10.56 -4.74
C ALA A 91 -8.75 9.22 -4.12
N TYR A 92 -7.68 8.61 -4.64
CA TYR A 92 -7.13 7.39 -4.05
C TYR A 92 -6.54 7.64 -2.65
N LEU A 93 -5.78 8.71 -2.48
CA LEU A 93 -5.16 9.04 -1.18
C LEU A 93 -6.21 9.42 -0.14
N GLU A 94 -7.16 10.29 -0.50
CA GLU A 94 -8.28 10.68 0.36
C GLU A 94 -9.13 9.48 0.75
N ALA A 95 -9.46 8.60 -0.21
CA ALA A 95 -10.20 7.38 0.08
C ALA A 95 -9.41 6.42 0.97
N ARG A 96 -8.08 6.37 0.83
CA ARG A 96 -7.22 5.53 1.66
C ARG A 96 -7.16 6.06 3.09
N GLU A 97 -6.99 7.36 3.26
CA GLU A 97 -7.07 8.01 4.58
C GLU A 97 -8.45 7.83 5.22
N ALA A 98 -9.53 7.93 4.44
CA ALA A 98 -10.89 7.67 4.91
C ALA A 98 -11.08 6.19 5.31
N ALA A 99 -10.51 5.26 4.55
CA ALA A 99 -10.56 3.82 4.85
C ALA A 99 -9.73 3.48 6.10
N GLU A 100 -8.55 4.08 6.26
CA GLU A 100 -7.67 3.96 7.45
C GLU A 100 -8.33 4.60 8.69
N SER A 101 -9.02 5.74 8.54
CA SER A 101 -9.72 6.42 9.64
C SER A 101 -10.98 5.68 10.08
N ALA A 102 -11.64 4.97 9.16
CA ALA A 102 -12.80 4.11 9.45
C ALA A 102 -12.41 2.73 10.02
N GLY A 103 -11.10 2.41 10.11
CA GLY A 103 -10.59 1.18 10.70
C GLY A 103 -9.08 1.23 10.93
N ILE A 104 -8.66 1.31 12.19
CA ILE A 104 -7.24 1.28 12.61
C ILE A 104 -6.65 -0.14 12.40
N PRO A 105 -5.36 -0.33 12.06
CA PRO A 105 -4.64 0.07 10.86
C PRO A 105 -4.08 -1.18 10.11
N GLU A 106 -4.17 -1.22 8.78
CA GLU A 106 -3.41 -2.20 7.98
C GLU A 106 -2.94 -1.47 6.70
N GLN A 107 -1.66 -1.24 6.41
CA GLN A 107 -0.45 -2.06 6.50
C GLN A 107 0.79 -1.19 6.79
N PRO A 108 1.81 -1.71 7.51
CA PRO A 108 3.08 -1.03 7.66
C PRO A 108 3.73 -0.85 6.28
N SER A 109 4.14 0.39 5.98
CA SER A 109 5.07 0.65 4.89
C SER A 109 6.23 -0.35 4.96
N ARG A 110 6.73 -0.86 3.82
CA ARG A 110 7.83 -1.85 3.77
C ARG A 110 9.05 -1.47 4.64
N ARG A 111 9.22 -0.20 4.97
CA ARG A 111 10.25 0.33 5.88
C ARG A 111 9.93 0.13 7.37
N ALA A 112 8.66 0.22 7.76
CA ALA A 112 8.17 -0.13 9.09
C ALA A 112 8.10 -1.66 9.30
N ALA A 113 7.73 -2.42 8.26
CA ALA A 113 7.73 -3.88 8.32
C ALA A 113 9.16 -4.47 8.43
N ALA A 114 10.13 -3.90 7.70
CA ALA A 114 11.54 -4.30 7.81
C ALA A 114 12.16 -3.98 9.18
N SER A 115 11.80 -2.85 9.79
CA SER A 115 12.29 -2.49 11.13
C SER A 115 11.61 -3.31 12.25
N ALA A 116 10.32 -3.62 12.11
CA ALA A 116 9.62 -4.52 13.03
C ALA A 116 10.13 -5.97 12.95
N ALA A 117 10.41 -6.48 11.75
CA ALA A 117 10.99 -7.81 11.56
C ALA A 117 12.43 -7.90 12.13
N ALA A 118 13.24 -6.84 11.94
CA ALA A 118 14.57 -6.76 12.54
C ALA A 118 14.52 -6.70 14.07
N ALA A 119 13.58 -5.95 14.64
CA ALA A 119 13.38 -5.89 16.09
C ALA A 119 12.92 -7.25 16.67
N ALA A 120 11.98 -7.93 16.01
CA ALA A 120 11.50 -9.25 16.44
C ALA A 120 12.63 -10.30 16.44
N ALA A 121 13.48 -10.30 15.40
CA ALA A 121 14.65 -11.19 15.32
C ALA A 121 15.68 -10.92 16.45
N ALA A 122 15.88 -9.65 16.83
CA ALA A 122 16.76 -9.30 17.95
C ALA A 122 16.21 -9.77 19.31
N THR A 123 14.89 -9.68 19.53
CA THR A 123 14.24 -10.18 20.75
C THR A 123 14.32 -11.71 20.86
N ALA A 124 14.15 -12.44 19.74
CA ALA A 124 14.27 -13.89 19.70
C ALA A 124 15.71 -14.37 20.01
N ALA A 125 16.72 -13.67 19.48
CA ALA A 125 18.12 -13.95 19.78
C ALA A 125 18.47 -13.68 21.26
N GLY A 126 17.93 -12.61 21.86
CA GLY A 126 18.12 -12.28 23.27
C GLY A 126 17.46 -13.28 24.23
N ALA A 127 16.30 -13.82 23.87
CA ALA A 127 15.59 -14.83 24.66
C ALA A 127 16.31 -16.20 24.66
N ALA A 128 16.89 -16.60 23.52
CA ALA A 128 17.69 -17.82 23.41
C ALA A 128 18.98 -17.74 24.26
N ALA A 129 19.66 -16.59 24.25
CA ALA A 129 20.87 -16.37 25.04
C ALA A 129 20.63 -16.36 26.57
N LYS A 130 19.46 -15.90 27.02
CA LYS A 130 19.08 -15.94 28.45
C LYS A 130 18.73 -17.35 28.95
N ARG A 131 18.20 -18.22 28.10
CA ARG A 131 17.92 -19.64 28.45
C ARG A 131 19.19 -20.47 28.61
N ALA A 132 20.23 -20.21 27.81
CA ALA A 132 21.51 -20.93 27.88
C ALA A 132 22.37 -20.59 29.12
N ARG A 133 22.08 -19.49 29.83
CA ARG A 133 22.82 -19.07 31.04
C ARG A 133 22.24 -19.59 32.36
N ARG A 134 21.08 -20.27 32.36
CA ARG A 134 20.58 -20.95 33.56
C ARG A 134 21.28 -22.30 33.70
N LYS A 135 22.47 -22.27 34.30
CA LYS A 135 23.18 -23.47 34.80
C LYS A 135 22.24 -24.19 35.78
N PRO A 136 21.92 -25.48 35.62
CA PRO A 136 21.36 -26.24 36.72
C PRO A 136 22.45 -26.42 37.77
N GLU A 137 22.16 -25.88 38.95
CA GLU A 137 22.91 -26.07 40.20
C GLU A 137 22.85 -27.55 40.56
N GLU A 138 24.01 -28.22 40.59
CA GLU A 138 24.13 -29.62 41.02
C GLU A 138 23.99 -29.69 42.54
N PRO A 139 22.99 -30.41 43.09
CA PRO A 139 23.01 -30.78 44.48
C PRO A 139 23.49 -32.23 44.62
N ASN A 140 24.60 -32.36 45.37
CA ASN A 140 24.72 -33.23 46.54
C ASN A 140 25.27 -34.67 46.40
N ARG A 141 26.33 -34.90 47.20
CA ARG A 141 26.49 -35.95 48.24
C ARG A 141 26.60 -37.45 47.88
N THR A 142 27.68 -38.01 48.46
CA THR A 142 27.73 -39.19 49.36
C THR A 142 27.50 -40.58 48.75
N CYS A 143 28.59 -41.37 48.70
CA CYS A 143 28.87 -42.58 49.50
C CYS A 143 30.23 -43.15 49.07
#